data_AF-E4SKT5-F1
#
_entry.id   AF-E4SKT5-F1
#
_cell.length_a   1.000
_cell.length_b   1.000
_cell.length_c   1.000
_cell.angle_alpha   90.00
_cell.angle_beta   90.00
_cell.angle_gamma   90.00
#
_symmetry.space_group_name_H-M   'P 1'
#
loop_
_entity.id
_entity.type
_entity.pdbx_description
1 polymer ?
#
loop_
_entity_poly.entity_id
_entity_poly.type
_entity_poly.pdbx_seq_one_letter_code
_entity_poly.pdbx_strand_id
1 'polypeptide(L)'
;MYDAKKWLNQIIADIPSIKEEMYEDAKTFPTYGKAKKYLKYFKNDFNGNYTATPEEQMQSVFNTMIEDVITQLNKDADKVKINHD
;
A
#
# COMPACT_ATOMS: atom_id res chain seq x y z
N MET A 1 18.95 -11.20 16.03
CA MET A 1 18.18 -11.96 15.01
C MET A 1 16.72 -12.24 15.42
N TYR A 2 16.40 -12.37 16.72
CA TYR A 2 15.01 -12.53 17.21
C TYR A 2 14.13 -11.27 17.05
N ASP A 3 14.70 -10.06 17.15
CA ASP A 3 13.92 -8.81 17.06
C ASP A 3 13.42 -8.50 15.64
N ALA A 4 14.26 -8.65 14.62
CA ALA A 4 13.86 -8.34 13.24
C ALA A 4 12.70 -9.22 12.76
N LYS A 5 12.72 -10.52 13.11
CA LYS A 5 11.65 -11.46 12.74
C LYS A 5 10.35 -11.21 13.54
N LYS A 6 10.47 -10.79 14.81
CA LYS A 6 9.31 -10.44 15.63
C LYS A 6 8.66 -9.15 15.14
N TRP A 7 9.47 -8.14 14.83
CA TRP A 7 9.05 -6.89 14.21
C TRP A 7 8.40 -7.14 12.84
N LEU A 8 8.98 -8.01 12.02
CA LEU A 8 8.42 -8.44 10.73
C LEU A 8 7.02 -9.07 10.90
N ASN A 9 6.87 -9.99 11.85
CA ASN A 9 5.60 -10.66 12.10
C ASN A 9 4.52 -9.70 12.63
N GLN A 10 4.91 -8.70 13.44
CA GLN A 10 3.99 -7.66 13.92
C GLN A 10 3.51 -6.78 12.78
N ILE A 11 4.41 -6.30 11.92
CA ILE A 11 4.03 -5.54 10.75
C ILE A 11 3.11 -6.35 9.83
N ILE A 12 3.42 -7.63 9.58
CA ILE A 12 2.55 -8.51 8.77
C ILE A 12 1.15 -8.62 9.39
N ALA A 13 1.05 -8.71 10.72
CA ALA A 13 -0.23 -8.76 11.42
C ALA A 13 -1.00 -7.43 11.33
N ASP A 14 -0.28 -6.31 11.27
CA ASP A 14 -0.84 -4.96 11.21
C ASP A 14 -1.16 -4.49 9.77
N ILE A 15 -0.71 -5.22 8.72
CA ILE A 15 -1.01 -4.91 7.31
C ILE A 15 -2.50 -4.64 7.05
N PRO A 16 -3.45 -5.44 7.57
CA PRO A 16 -4.88 -5.20 7.32
C PRO A 16 -5.35 -3.85 7.86
N SER A 17 -4.94 -3.45 9.06
CA SER A 17 -5.33 -2.16 9.64
C SER A 17 -4.62 -1.00 8.93
N ILE A 18 -3.34 -1.15 8.59
CA ILE A 18 -2.60 -0.15 7.81
C ILE A 18 -3.27 0.05 6.44
N LYS A 19 -3.71 -1.03 5.80
CA LYS A 19 -4.43 -0.98 4.51
C LYS A 19 -5.74 -0.19 4.61
N GLU A 20 -6.49 -0.39 5.69
CA GLU A 20 -7.76 0.32 5.93
C GLU A 20 -7.53 1.80 6.23
N GLU A 21 -6.55 2.12 7.09
CA GLU A 21 -6.15 3.51 7.39
C GLU A 21 -5.69 4.26 6.12
N MET A 22 -4.84 3.63 5.29
CA MET A 22 -4.40 4.20 4.02
C MET A 22 -5.55 4.42 3.04
N TYR A 23 -6.56 3.54 3.02
CA TYR A 23 -7.73 3.69 2.18
C TYR A 23 -8.62 4.85 2.63
N GLU A 24 -8.87 4.97 3.94
CA GLU A 24 -9.65 6.09 4.49
C GLU A 24 -8.93 7.44 4.31
N ASP A 25 -7.60 7.49 4.51
CA ASP A 25 -6.80 8.68 4.27
C ASP A 25 -6.84 9.07 2.78
N ALA A 26 -6.73 8.10 1.86
CA ALA A 26 -6.82 8.34 0.42
C ALA A 26 -8.19 8.90 -0.02
N LYS A 27 -9.27 8.57 0.69
CA LYS A 27 -10.62 9.11 0.42
C LYS A 27 -10.78 10.57 0.82
N THR A 28 -9.88 11.13 1.62
CA THR A 28 -9.91 12.57 1.97
C THR A 28 -9.51 13.47 0.81
N PHE A 29 -8.89 12.91 -0.24
CA PHE A 29 -8.46 13.67 -1.40
C PHE A 29 -9.62 13.97 -2.36
N PRO A 30 -9.66 15.18 -2.95
CA PRO A 30 -10.80 15.64 -3.74
C PRO A 30 -10.92 14.94 -5.10
N THR A 31 -9.86 14.30 -5.60
CA THR A 31 -9.88 13.61 -6.89
C THR A 31 -9.13 12.28 -6.84
N TYR A 32 -9.62 11.33 -7.64
CA TYR A 32 -9.07 10.00 -7.75
C TYR A 32 -7.57 9.99 -8.14
N GLY A 33 -7.21 10.85 -9.10
CA GLY A 33 -5.83 10.98 -9.57
C GLY A 33 -4.89 11.42 -8.45
N LYS A 34 -5.33 12.32 -7.56
CA LYS A 34 -4.55 12.79 -6.42
C LYS A 34 -4.38 11.70 -5.35
N ALA A 35 -5.45 10.98 -5.01
CA ALA A 35 -5.39 9.85 -4.09
C ALA A 35 -4.41 8.76 -4.57
N LYS A 36 -4.48 8.40 -5.86
CA LYS A 36 -3.56 7.42 -6.47
C LYS A 36 -2.11 7.91 -6.49
N LYS A 37 -1.89 9.20 -6.77
CA LYS A 37 -0.54 9.79 -6.76
C LYS A 37 0.05 9.79 -5.34
N TYR A 38 -0.75 10.13 -4.33
CA TYR A 38 -0.38 10.05 -2.92
C TYR A 38 0.04 8.64 -2.52
N LEU A 39 -0.77 7.63 -2.82
CA LEU A 39 -0.46 6.23 -2.50
C LEU A 39 0.82 5.73 -3.19
N LYS A 40 1.05 6.14 -4.45
CA LYS A 40 2.27 5.79 -5.19
C LYS A 40 3.55 6.36 -4.58
N TYR A 41 3.49 7.47 -3.83
CA TYR A 41 4.67 8.01 -3.15
C TYR A 41 5.20 7.09 -2.05
N PHE A 42 4.35 6.23 -1.49
CA PHE A 42 4.78 5.25 -0.47
C PHE A 42 5.43 4.01 -1.09
N LYS A 43 5.36 3.82 -2.41
CA LYS A 43 6.02 2.70 -3.06
C LYS A 43 7.53 2.94 -3.09
N ASN A 44 8.30 2.00 -2.59
CA ASN A 44 9.75 2.00 -2.76
C ASN A 44 10.15 1.06 -3.90
N ASP A 45 11.00 1.53 -4.80
CA ASP A 45 11.42 0.75 -5.97
C ASP A 45 12.60 -0.17 -5.58
N PHE A 46 12.37 -1.48 -5.59
CA PHE A 46 13.40 -2.48 -5.35
C PHE A 46 13.49 -3.41 -6.56
N ASN A 47 14.71 -3.63 -7.05
CA ASN A 47 14.98 -4.65 -8.04
C ASN A 47 14.67 -6.02 -7.40
N GLY A 48 13.53 -6.61 -7.78
CA GLY A 48 13.05 -7.88 -7.26
C GLY A 48 14.11 -8.98 -7.43
N ASN A 49 14.86 -9.24 -6.37
CA ASN A 49 15.90 -10.26 -6.33
C ASN A 49 15.52 -11.29 -5.26
N TYR A 50 15.60 -12.58 -5.61
CA TYR A 50 15.35 -13.70 -4.69
C TYR A 50 16.32 -13.76 -3.49
N THR A 51 17.38 -12.97 -3.53
CA THR A 51 18.35 -12.78 -2.44
C THR A 51 18.05 -11.54 -1.57
N ALA A 52 16.87 -10.95 -1.73
CA ALA A 52 16.46 -9.76 -1.00
C ALA A 52 16.56 -9.96 0.52
N THR A 53 17.06 -8.94 1.22
CA THR A 53 17.10 -8.92 2.68
C THR A 53 15.68 -8.98 3.25
N PRO A 54 15.48 -9.41 4.51
CA PRO A 54 14.17 -9.39 5.15
C PRO A 54 13.45 -8.02 5.07
N GLU A 55 14.22 -6.94 5.14
CA GLU A 55 13.73 -5.57 5.00
C GLU A 55 13.22 -5.27 3.57
N GLU A 56 13.96 -5.72 2.55
CA GLU A 56 13.55 -5.59 1.14
C GLU A 56 12.31 -6.44 0.82
N GLN A 57 12.21 -7.64 1.43
CA GLN A 57 11.01 -8.48 1.32
C GLN A 57 9.79 -7.81 1.98
N MET A 58 9.96 -7.16 3.13
CA MET A 58 8.89 -6.41 3.79
C MET A 58 8.43 -5.22 2.95
N GLN A 59 9.36 -4.48 2.39
CA GLN A 59 9.07 -3.37 1.46
C GLN A 59 8.29 -3.84 0.24
N SER A 60 8.62 -5.03 -0.29
CA SER A 60 7.86 -5.66 -1.38
C SER A 60 6.43 -5.99 -0.96
N VAL A 61 6.22 -6.51 0.25
CA VAL A 61 4.87 -6.76 0.80
C VAL A 61 4.08 -5.45 0.96
N PHE A 62 4.71 -4.38 1.43
CA PHE A 62 4.09 -3.05 1.50
C PHE A 62 3.71 -2.52 0.11
N ASN A 63 4.56 -2.70 -0.90
CA ASN A 63 4.25 -2.31 -2.27
C ASN A 63 3.01 -3.05 -2.81
N THR A 64 2.88 -4.35 -2.54
CA THR A 64 1.69 -5.13 -2.91
C THR A 64 0.44 -4.62 -2.19
N MET A 65 0.53 -4.31 -0.89
CA MET A 65 -0.58 -3.72 -0.14
C MET A 65 -1.02 -2.37 -0.73
N ILE A 66 -0.08 -1.52 -1.12
CA ILE A 66 -0.37 -0.22 -1.78
C ILE A 66 -1.09 -0.43 -3.12
N GLU A 67 -0.68 -1.43 -3.91
CA GLU A 67 -1.33 -1.77 -5.18
C GLU A 67 -2.77 -2.28 -4.98
N ASP A 68 -3.01 -3.05 -3.92
CA ASP A 68 -4.35 -3.47 -3.54
C ASP A 68 -5.25 -2.28 -3.20
N VAL A 69 -4.77 -1.31 -2.40
CA VAL A 69 -5.54 -0.10 -2.04
C VAL A 69 -5.86 0.70 -3.29
N ILE A 70 -4.88 0.90 -4.17
CA ILE A 70 -5.09 1.58 -5.47
C ILE A 70 -6.14 0.83 -6.29
N THR A 71 -6.08 -0.51 -6.35
CA THR A 71 -7.03 -1.34 -7.09
C THR A 71 -8.44 -1.23 -6.53
N GLN A 72 -8.59 -1.27 -5.21
CA GLN A 72 -9.88 -1.08 -4.53
C GLN A 72 -10.45 0.30 -4.82
N LEU A 73 -9.61 1.35 -4.71
CA LEU A 73 -9.98 2.70 -5.09
C LEU A 73 -10.45 2.76 -6.55
N ASN A 74 -9.76 2.13 -7.52
CA ASN A 74 -10.19 2.16 -8.94
C ASN A 74 -11.59 1.52 -9.07
N LYS A 75 -11.82 0.37 -8.44
CA LYS A 75 -13.12 -0.33 -8.46
C LYS A 75 -14.24 0.51 -7.87
N ASP A 76 -13.96 1.30 -6.85
CA ASP A 76 -14.95 2.15 -6.20
C ASP A 76 -15.20 3.43 -7.00
N ALA A 77 -14.17 4.00 -7.64
CA ALA A 77 -14.32 5.11 -8.59
C ALA A 77 -15.09 4.70 -9.87
N ASP A 78 -14.97 3.45 -10.32
CA ASP A 78 -15.78 2.94 -11.43
C ASP A 78 -17.25 2.74 -11.03
N LYS A 79 -17.54 2.49 -9.74
CA LYS A 79 -18.90 2.24 -9.21
C LYS A 79 -19.64 3.50 -8.80
N VAL A 80 -18.93 4.46 -8.22
CA VAL A 80 -19.46 5.76 -7.81
C VAL A 80 -18.99 6.70 -8.89
N LYS A 81 -19.89 7.33 -9.67
CA LYS A 81 -19.57 8.35 -10.71
C LYS A 81 -18.82 9.56 -10.12
N ILE A 82 -17.61 9.35 -9.62
CA ILE A 82 -16.72 10.35 -9.07
C ILE A 82 -15.94 10.84 -10.27
N ASN A 83 -15.84 12.17 -10.40
CA ASN A 83 -15.16 12.79 -11.52
C ASN A 83 -13.74 12.22 -11.66
N HIS A 84 -13.53 11.52 -12.77
CA HIS A 84 -12.20 11.26 -13.28
C HIS A 84 -11.64 12.61 -13.71
N ASP A 85 -10.49 13.01 -13.15
CA ASP A 85 -9.70 14.12 -13.70
C ASP A 85 -9.30 13.84 -15.16
#